data_AF-A0A0F9H4K8-F1
#
_entry.id   AF-A0A0F9H4K8-F1
#
_cell.length_a   1.000
_cell.length_b   1.000
_cell.length_c   1.000
_cell.angle_alpha   90.00
_cell.angle_beta   90.00
_cell.angle_gamma   90.00
#
_symmetry.space_group_name_H-M   'P 1'
#
loop_
_entity.id
_entity.type
_entity.pdbx_description
1 polymer ?
#
loop_
_entity_poly.entity_id
_entity_poly.type
_entity_poly.pdbx_seq_one_letter_code
_entity_poly.pdbx_strand_id
1 'polypeptide(L)' 'MTRYPRDMQGHGPTPPNAQWPNGAKIAVQLVLNYEEGGENNILHGDA' A
#
# COMPACT_ATOMS: atom_id res chain seq x y z
N MET A 1 29.46 -5.56 -7.68
CA MET A 1 28.79 -4.26 -7.82
C MET A 1 27.59 -4.24 -6.89
N THR A 2 27.59 -3.36 -5.89
CA THR A 2 26.43 -3.21 -5.00
C THR A 2 25.31 -2.57 -5.80
N ARG A 3 24.29 -3.35 -6.17
CA ARG A 3 23.10 -2.87 -6.87
C ARG A 3 22.35 -1.90 -5.96
N TYR A 4 21.91 -0.76 -6.50
CA TYR A 4 21.06 0.17 -5.76
C TYR A 4 19.78 -0.57 -5.30
N PRO A 5 19.38 -0.49 -4.02
CA PRO A 5 18.38 -1.40 -3.45
C PRO A 5 16.94 -1.05 -3.85
N ARG A 6 16.73 0.09 -4.49
CA ARG A 6 15.41 0.58 -4.87
C ARG A 6 15.17 0.34 -6.34
N ASP A 7 13.95 -0.08 -6.66
CA ASP A 7 13.43 0.04 -8.01
C ASP A 7 13.05 1.51 -8.25
N MET A 8 13.79 2.16 -9.14
CA MET A 8 13.57 3.56 -9.56
C MET A 8 12.80 3.65 -10.88
N GLN A 9 12.54 2.50 -11.54
CA GLN A 9 11.93 2.45 -12.87
C GLN A 9 10.45 2.07 -12.78
N GLY A 10 10.09 1.12 -11.91
CA GLY A 10 8.73 0.59 -11.81
C GLY A 10 8.23 0.09 -13.17
N HIS A 11 7.00 0.48 -13.54
CA HIS A 11 6.42 0.12 -14.84
C HIS A 11 6.84 1.02 -16.02
N GLY A 12 7.59 2.09 -15.77
CA GLY A 12 7.96 3.05 -16.82
C GLY A 12 6.75 3.63 -17.57
N PRO A 13 6.91 4.02 -18.85
CA PRO A 13 5.85 4.67 -19.63
C PRO A 13 4.74 3.72 -20.12
N THR A 14 4.91 2.41 -20.02
CA THR A 14 3.98 1.40 -20.55
C THR A 14 3.53 0.43 -19.45
N PRO A 15 2.65 0.86 -18.53
CA PRO A 15 2.11 -0.01 -17.49
C PRO A 15 1.24 -1.14 -18.08
N PRO A 16 1.15 -2.29 -17.38
CA PRO A 16 0.32 -3.39 -17.83
C PRO A 16 -1.16 -3.01 -17.80
N ASN A 17 -1.95 -3.64 -18.68
CA ASN A 17 -3.40 -3.55 -18.59
C ASN A 17 -3.87 -4.37 -17.37
N ALA A 18 -4.58 -3.71 -16.44
CA ALA A 18 -5.00 -4.32 -15.18
C ALA A 18 -6.06 -5.43 -15.32
N GLN A 19 -6.77 -5.51 -16.46
CA GLN A 19 -7.74 -6.58 -16.75
C GLN A 19 -8.77 -6.82 -15.63
N TRP A 20 -9.32 -5.74 -15.05
CA TRP A 20 -10.31 -5.87 -13.99
C TRP A 20 -11.55 -6.66 -14.43
N PRO A 21 -12.20 -7.41 -13.52
CA PRO A 21 -13.39 -8.17 -13.84
C PRO A 21 -14.46 -7.34 -14.56
N ASN A 22 -15.15 -7.96 -15.51
CA ASN A 22 -16.23 -7.33 -16.30
C ASN A 22 -15.80 -6.09 -17.10
N GLY A 23 -14.50 -5.90 -17.35
CA GLY A 23 -13.99 -4.73 -18.08
C GLY A 23 -14.08 -3.42 -17.29
N ALA A 24 -14.11 -3.49 -15.94
CA ALA A 24 -14.15 -2.32 -15.08
C ALA A 24 -12.96 -1.38 -15.34
N LYS A 25 -13.21 -0.07 -15.28
CA LYS A 25 -12.19 0.96 -15.56
C LYS A 25 -11.35 1.34 -14.35
N ILE A 26 -11.84 1.04 -13.15
CA ILE A 26 -11.20 1.35 -11.89
C ILE A 26 -11.55 0.27 -10.87
N ALA A 27 -10.60 -0.07 -10.00
CA ALA A 27 -10.85 -0.84 -8.79
C ALA A 27 -10.93 0.14 -7.62
N VAL A 28 -12.02 0.10 -6.85
CA VAL A 28 -12.19 0.90 -5.63
C VAL A 28 -11.92 -0.01 -4.44
N GLN A 29 -11.07 0.44 -3.52
CA GLN A 29 -10.68 -0.33 -2.34
C GLN A 29 -10.88 0.54 -1.09
N LEU A 30 -11.83 0.12 -0.24
CA LEU A 30 -12.09 0.77 1.05
C LEU A 30 -11.29 0.05 2.15
N VAL A 31 -10.37 0.76 2.79
CA VAL A 31 -9.63 0.28 3.97
C VAL A 31 -10.23 0.96 5.19
N LEU A 32 -10.54 0.18 6.22
CA LEU A 32 -10.82 0.68 7.55
C LEU A 32 -9.76 0.12 8.48
N ASN A 33 -8.88 0.99 8.95
CA ASN A 33 -8.03 0.67 10.09
C ASN A 33 -8.85 0.93 11.34
N TYR A 34 -8.80 -0.02 12.27
CA TYR A 34 -9.34 0.15 13.61
C TYR A 34 -8.20 -0.09 14.59
N GLU A 35 -7.49 0.99 14.89
CA GLU A 35 -6.28 1.02 15.72
C GLU A 35 -6.49 1.89 16.96
N GLU A 36 -7.70 2.44 17.13
CA GLU A 36 -8.06 3.32 18.21
C GLU A 36 -7.92 2.61 19.56
N GLY A 37 -7.08 3.15 20.44
CA GLY A 37 -6.69 2.54 21.71
C GLY A 37 -5.45 1.65 21.62
N GLY A 38 -4.94 1.38 20.42
CA GLY A 38 -3.69 0.66 20.16
C GLY A 38 -2.48 1.58 19.94
N GLU A 39 -2.67 2.90 20.02
CA GLU A 39 -1.57 3.85 20.00
C GLU A 39 -0.75 3.78 21.30
N ASN A 40 0.54 4.12 21.18
CA ASN A 40 1.41 4.17 22.36
C ASN A 40 0.86 5.14 23.40
N ASN A 41 0.61 4.64 24.60
CA ASN A 41 0.00 5.42 25.67
C ASN A 41 0.40 4.87 27.05
N ILE A 42 0.93 5.74 27.92
CA ILE A 42 1.29 5.37 29.29
C ILE A 42 0.08 4.89 30.12
N LEU A 43 -1.13 5.35 29.78
CA LEU A 43 -2.36 4.88 30.43
C LEU A 43 -2.69 3.42 30.07
N HIS A 44 -2.09 2.91 28.99
CA HIS A 44 -2.17 1.51 28.56
C HIS A 44 -0.95 0.68 29.02
N GLY A 45 -0.02 1.28 29.77
CA GLY A 45 1.13 0.59 30.38
C GLY A 45 2.38 0.52 29.50
N ASP A 46 2.43 1.27 28.41
CA ASP A 46 3.60 1.38 27.56
C ASP A 46 4.74 2.13 28.30
N ALA A 47 5.97 1.63 28.17
CA ALA A 47 7.17 2.10 28.87
C ALA A 47 8.17 2.78 27.93
#